data_AF-A0A257L5S9-F1
#
_entry.id   AF-A0A257L5S9-F1
#
_cell.length_a   1.000
_cell.length_b   1.000
_cell.length_c   1.000
_cell.angle_alpha   90.00
_cell.angle_beta   90.00
_cell.angle_gamma   90.00
#
_symmetry.space_group_name_H-M   'P 1'
#
loop_
_entity.id
_entity.type
_entity.pdbx_description
1 polymer ?
#
loop_
_entity_poly.entity_id
_entity_poly.type
_entity_poly.pdbx_seq_one_letter_code
_entity_poly.pdbx_strand_id
1 'polypeptide(L)'
;MQKTKNVNLAFSCKQDFGSMKPTSKGAFCQLCKKEVIDFRNLNETEITELLTTQNKVCGLFTTQQASVKTSKINWFKHLVASLLLSLGFSALTKDLYAQTTIEPRNTESKPDSLNFILGEMSGYMPVYSKGGNEGLYEFLSKNINYPKEKVSGKVIVSFTVDTFGNVIHAEIAKGLSPAANEETLRVVKLLKFTPGTEFGKKVEVKMILPIQFKPE
;
A
#
# COMPACT_ATOMS: atom_id res chain seq x y z
N MET A 1 -13.53 -12.67 16.42
CA MET A 1 -12.43 -12.90 15.46
C MET A 1 -12.33 -11.70 14.53
N GLN A 2 -11.31 -10.87 14.70
CA GLN A 2 -11.13 -9.66 13.89
C GLN A 2 -10.40 -10.02 12.59
N LYS A 3 -10.96 -9.56 11.45
CA LYS A 3 -10.45 -9.82 10.11
C LYS A 3 -9.20 -8.99 9.87
N THR A 4 -8.06 -9.63 9.62
CA THR A 4 -6.96 -8.98 8.91
C THR A 4 -7.44 -8.65 7.50
N LYS A 5 -7.61 -7.35 7.23
CA LYS A 5 -8.04 -6.85 5.93
C LYS A 5 -6.79 -6.62 5.06
N ASN A 6 -6.83 -7.09 3.80
CA ASN A 6 -5.94 -6.72 2.70
C ASN A 6 -4.57 -7.43 2.64
N VAL A 7 -4.55 -8.76 2.52
CA VAL A 7 -3.35 -9.49 2.11
C VAL A 7 -3.15 -9.36 0.61
N ASN A 8 -2.08 -8.69 0.14
CA ASN A 8 -1.71 -8.58 -1.27
C ASN A 8 -0.56 -9.54 -1.57
N LEU A 9 -0.81 -10.54 -2.43
CA LEU A 9 0.13 -11.63 -2.71
C LEU A 9 0.92 -11.33 -3.99
N ALA A 10 2.25 -11.31 -3.90
CA ALA A 10 3.11 -11.09 -5.07
C ALA A 10 3.06 -12.26 -6.07
N PHE A 11 2.70 -13.45 -5.61
CA PHE A 11 2.61 -14.68 -6.40
C PHE A 11 1.59 -15.62 -5.76
N SER A 12 0.81 -16.35 -6.58
CA SER A 12 -0.08 -17.41 -6.12
C SER A 12 0.54 -18.78 -6.36
N CYS A 13 0.87 -19.51 -5.29
CA CYS A 13 1.44 -20.86 -5.39
C CYS A 13 0.34 -21.90 -5.64
N LYS A 14 0.52 -22.75 -6.66
CA LYS A 14 -0.41 -23.84 -7.02
C LYS A 14 -0.14 -25.16 -6.28
N GLN A 15 0.79 -25.17 -5.32
CA GLN A 15 1.12 -26.37 -4.57
C GLN A 15 0.02 -26.71 -3.56
N ASP A 16 -0.25 -28.00 -3.40
CA ASP A 16 -1.18 -28.46 -2.38
C ASP A 16 -0.50 -28.41 -1.01
N PHE A 17 -1.02 -27.55 -0.13
CA PHE A 17 -0.55 -27.44 1.25
C PHE A 17 -0.72 -28.75 2.03
N GLY A 18 -1.76 -29.54 1.75
CA GLY A 18 -2.02 -30.81 2.41
C GLY A 18 -0.93 -31.86 2.14
N SER A 19 -0.17 -31.69 1.07
CA SER A 19 0.94 -32.58 0.68
C SER A 19 2.31 -32.20 1.25
N MET A 20 2.40 -31.09 2.01
CA MET A 20 3.66 -30.56 2.54
C MET A 20 4.05 -31.19 3.88
N LYS A 21 5.35 -31.14 4.25
CA LYS A 21 5.82 -31.66 5.55
C LYS A 21 5.39 -30.71 6.68
N PRO A 22 4.62 -31.14 7.69
CA PRO A 22 4.17 -30.25 8.77
C PRO A 22 5.34 -29.65 9.57
N THR A 23 5.17 -28.40 10.01
CA THR A 23 6.03 -27.70 10.97
C THR A 23 5.20 -27.19 12.15
N SER A 24 5.85 -26.56 13.14
CA SER A 24 5.16 -26.00 14.30
C SER A 24 4.25 -24.81 13.97
N LYS A 25 4.50 -24.11 12.85
CA LYS A 25 3.76 -22.90 12.43
C LYS A 25 3.02 -23.07 11.09
N GLY A 26 3.10 -24.24 10.46
CA GLY A 26 2.50 -24.51 9.16
C GLY A 26 3.10 -25.75 8.50
N ALA A 27 3.70 -25.59 7.34
CA ALA A 27 4.34 -26.68 6.61
C ALA A 27 5.54 -26.23 5.78
N PHE A 28 6.47 -27.14 5.49
CA PHE A 28 7.63 -26.88 4.63
C PHE A 28 7.38 -27.39 3.21
N CYS A 29 7.49 -26.49 2.23
CA CYS A 29 7.35 -26.83 0.82
C CYS A 29 8.70 -27.27 0.23
N GLN A 30 8.81 -28.52 -0.21
CA GLN A 30 10.05 -29.08 -0.78
C GLN A 30 10.44 -28.46 -2.14
N LEU A 31 9.46 -27.93 -2.88
CA LEU A 31 9.71 -27.39 -4.23
C LEU A 31 10.32 -25.99 -4.19
N CYS A 32 9.73 -25.08 -3.43
CA CYS A 32 10.30 -23.73 -3.27
C CYS A 32 11.30 -23.64 -2.11
N LYS A 33 11.45 -24.71 -1.32
CA LYS A 33 12.32 -24.79 -0.14
C LYS A 33 12.05 -23.68 0.89
N LYS A 34 10.79 -23.27 1.02
CA LYS A 34 10.34 -22.25 1.99
C LYS A 34 9.39 -22.85 3.01
N GLU A 35 9.43 -22.32 4.23
CA GLU A 35 8.37 -22.53 5.21
C GLU A 35 7.13 -21.73 4.79
N VAL A 36 5.98 -22.41 4.84
CA VAL A 36 4.66 -21.87 4.58
C VAL A 36 3.94 -21.76 5.90
N ILE A 37 3.70 -20.53 6.37
CA ILE A 37 3.01 -20.26 7.63
C ILE A 37 1.49 -20.37 7.42
N ASP A 38 0.78 -21.07 8.31
CA ASP A 38 -0.67 -21.15 8.29
C ASP A 38 -1.30 -19.96 9.04
N PHE A 39 -1.73 -18.93 8.30
CA PHE A 39 -2.30 -17.71 8.86
C PHE A 39 -3.82 -17.79 9.09
N ARG A 40 -4.47 -18.92 8.79
CA ARG A 40 -5.93 -19.03 8.86
C ARG A 40 -6.48 -18.89 10.29
N ASN A 41 -5.69 -19.30 11.28
CA ASN A 41 -6.09 -19.34 12.68
C ASN A 41 -5.41 -18.29 13.57
N LEU A 42 -4.52 -17.47 13.00
CA LEU A 42 -3.81 -16.44 13.73
C LEU A 42 -4.62 -15.14 13.81
N ASN A 43 -4.46 -14.41 14.90
CA ASN A 43 -5.07 -13.08 15.08
C ASN A 43 -4.21 -11.98 14.43
N GLU A 44 -4.74 -10.75 14.34
CA GLU A 44 -4.05 -9.64 13.65
C GLU A 44 -2.69 -9.27 14.28
N THR A 45 -2.56 -9.37 15.61
CA THR A 45 -1.29 -9.08 16.29
C THR A 45 -0.23 -10.15 16.02
N GLU A 46 -0.60 -11.43 16.05
CA GLU A 46 0.30 -12.56 15.73
C GLU A 46 0.72 -12.54 14.26
N ILE A 47 -0.22 -12.22 13.36
CA ILE A 47 0.06 -12.05 11.94
C ILE A 47 1.07 -10.91 11.75
N THR A 48 0.86 -9.76 12.40
CA THR A 48 1.75 -8.60 12.28
C THR A 48 3.15 -8.91 12.83
N GLU A 49 3.26 -9.57 13.98
CA GLU A 49 4.54 -9.95 14.58
C GLU A 49 5.36 -10.87 13.66
N LEU A 50 4.74 -11.90 13.10
CA LEU A 50 5.41 -12.85 12.19
C LEU A 50 5.86 -12.19 10.88
N LEU A 51 5.10 -11.20 10.41
CA LEU A 51 5.40 -10.50 9.16
C LEU A 51 6.46 -9.41 9.33
N THR A 52 6.52 -8.74 10.50
CA THR A 52 7.54 -7.72 10.79
C THR A 52 8.92 -8.32 11.07
N THR A 53 8.98 -9.54 11.59
CA THR A 53 10.24 -10.24 11.89
C THR A 53 10.88 -10.93 10.69
N GLN A 54 10.12 -11.19 9.62
CA GLN A 54 10.61 -11.93 8.45
C GLN A 54 10.28 -11.20 7.14
N ASN A 55 11.32 -10.74 6.44
CA ASN A 55 11.19 -9.83 5.30
C ASN A 55 10.46 -10.43 4.06
N LYS A 56 10.27 -11.76 4.02
CA LYS A 56 9.62 -12.52 2.93
C LYS A 56 9.03 -13.84 3.45
N VAL A 57 7.75 -13.85 3.82
CA VAL A 57 7.07 -15.04 4.34
C VAL A 57 6.12 -15.62 3.29
N CYS A 58 6.19 -16.94 3.07
CA CYS A 58 5.16 -17.65 2.31
C CYS A 58 4.03 -18.03 3.27
N GLY A 59 2.78 -17.70 2.92
CA GLY A 59 1.63 -17.91 3.81
C GLY A 59 0.45 -18.59 3.15
N LEU A 60 -0.30 -19.37 3.93
CA LEU A 60 -1.63 -19.89 3.58
C LEU A 60 -2.70 -18.97 4.14
N PHE A 61 -3.52 -18.37 3.26
CA PHE A 61 -4.55 -17.41 3.63
C PHE A 61 -5.94 -17.87 3.19
N THR A 62 -6.97 -17.46 3.93
CA THR A 62 -8.36 -17.53 3.47
C THR A 62 -8.59 -16.50 2.34
N THR A 63 -9.56 -16.76 1.46
CA THR A 63 -9.94 -15.78 0.41
C THR A 63 -10.37 -14.44 0.99
N GLN A 64 -10.98 -14.41 2.18
CA GLN A 64 -11.36 -13.16 2.83
C GLN A 64 -10.14 -12.36 3.32
N GLN A 65 -9.07 -13.02 3.77
CA GLN A 65 -7.81 -12.37 4.14
C GLN A 65 -7.11 -11.79 2.91
N ALA A 66 -7.12 -12.51 1.78
CA ALA A 66 -6.50 -12.12 0.50
C ALA A 66 -7.29 -11.08 -0.32
N SER A 67 -8.56 -10.83 0.01
CA SER A 67 -9.38 -9.86 -0.73
C SER A 67 -9.10 -8.42 -0.27
N VAL A 68 -8.64 -7.57 -1.20
CA VAL A 68 -8.55 -6.12 -0.99
C VAL A 68 -9.98 -5.55 -1.01
N LYS A 69 -10.47 -5.04 0.13
CA LYS A 69 -11.69 -4.22 0.10
C LYS A 69 -11.35 -2.88 -0.53
N THR A 70 -11.66 -2.72 -1.82
CA THR A 70 -11.69 -1.41 -2.46
C THR A 70 -12.80 -0.60 -1.80
N SER A 71 -12.41 0.33 -0.93
CA SER A 71 -13.34 1.30 -0.37
C SER A 71 -13.78 2.25 -1.49
N LYS A 72 -14.91 1.94 -2.15
CA LYS A 72 -15.62 2.93 -2.95
C LYS A 72 -16.24 3.94 -1.98
N ILE A 73 -15.51 5.03 -1.71
CA ILE A 73 -16.03 6.16 -0.94
C ILE A 73 -17.14 6.81 -1.77
N ASN A 74 -18.39 6.62 -1.35
CA ASN A 74 -19.56 7.17 -2.03
C ASN A 74 -19.81 8.61 -1.53
N TRP A 75 -18.98 9.54 -1.99
CA TRP A 75 -19.00 10.98 -1.64
C TRP A 75 -20.33 11.69 -1.97
N PHE A 76 -21.21 11.06 -2.74
CA PHE A 76 -22.53 11.58 -3.09
C PHE A 76 -23.55 11.61 -1.93
N LYS A 77 -23.33 10.89 -0.83
CA LYS A 77 -24.27 10.91 0.31
C LYS A 77 -24.32 12.25 1.05
N HIS A 78 -23.30 13.09 0.92
CA HIS A 78 -23.21 14.37 1.63
C HIS A 78 -23.74 15.58 0.84
N LEU A 79 -24.18 15.41 -0.42
CA LEU A 79 -24.74 16.52 -1.21
C LEU A 79 -26.27 16.66 -1.11
N VAL A 80 -26.99 15.63 -0.62
CA VAL A 80 -28.46 15.67 -0.51
C VAL A 80 -28.95 16.23 0.83
N ALA A 81 -28.08 16.28 1.86
CA ALA A 81 -28.43 16.79 3.19
C ALA A 81 -28.37 18.32 3.31
N SER A 82 -27.75 19.03 2.36
CA SER A 82 -27.63 20.50 2.37
C SER A 82 -28.75 21.21 1.60
N LEU A 83 -29.61 20.49 0.87
CA LEU A 83 -30.74 21.07 0.12
C LEU A 83 -32.08 21.02 0.89
N LEU A 84 -32.14 20.33 2.04
CA LEU A 84 -33.34 20.17 2.88
C LEU A 84 -33.35 21.08 4.12
N LEU A 85 -32.74 22.27 4.02
CA LEU A 85 -32.75 23.29 5.08
C LEU A 85 -33.44 24.61 4.67
N SER A 86 -34.07 24.68 3.49
CA SER A 86 -34.76 25.89 3.00
C SER A 86 -36.28 25.75 2.82
N LEU A 87 -36.88 24.59 3.10
CA LEU A 87 -38.33 24.45 3.22
C LEU A 87 -38.66 23.94 4.61
N GLY A 88 -39.12 24.86 5.46
CA GLY A 88 -39.45 24.61 6.86
C GLY A 88 -40.44 23.46 7.01
N PHE A 89 -40.04 22.47 7.81
CA PHE A 89 -40.92 21.40 8.26
C PHE A 89 -41.28 21.68 9.72
N SER A 90 -42.35 22.46 9.91
CA SER A 90 -43.04 22.56 11.20
C SER A 90 -43.95 21.33 11.37
N ALA A 91 -43.85 20.69 12.56
CA ALA A 91 -44.65 19.56 13.04
C ALA A 91 -44.40 18.23 12.30
N LEU A 92 -44.24 17.06 12.93
CA LEU A 92 -44.68 16.57 14.23
C LEU A 92 -43.74 15.42 14.63
N THR A 93 -43.27 15.40 15.87
CA THR A 93 -42.61 14.24 16.48
C THR A 93 -43.61 13.11 16.66
N LYS A 94 -43.37 11.96 16.02
CA LYS A 94 -43.83 10.66 16.54
C LYS A 94 -42.69 9.66 16.36
N ASP A 95 -42.31 9.06 17.48
CA ASP A 95 -41.25 8.06 17.62
C ASP A 95 -41.41 6.93 16.59
N LEU A 96 -40.46 6.83 15.65
CA LEU A 96 -40.29 5.62 14.84
C LEU A 96 -39.21 4.75 15.49
N TYR A 97 -39.66 3.79 16.29
CA TYR A 97 -38.88 2.62 16.66
C TYR A 97 -38.64 1.78 15.39
N ALA A 98 -37.46 1.92 14.79
CA ALA A 98 -36.98 0.97 13.78
C ALA A 98 -36.47 -0.30 14.48
N GLN A 99 -37.36 -1.16 14.98
CA GLN A 99 -36.99 -2.53 15.34
C GLN A 99 -36.92 -3.35 14.05
N THR A 100 -35.70 -3.55 13.54
CA THR A 100 -35.46 -4.57 12.52
C THR A 100 -35.55 -5.93 13.18
N THR A 101 -36.63 -6.66 12.89
CA THR A 101 -36.75 -8.08 13.19
C THR A 101 -35.70 -8.83 12.36
N ILE A 102 -34.71 -9.41 13.01
CA ILE A 102 -33.81 -10.37 12.37
C ILE A 102 -34.52 -11.72 12.39
N GLU A 103 -35.08 -12.12 11.24
CA GLU A 103 -35.45 -13.51 10.99
C GLU A 103 -34.17 -14.37 10.95
N PRO A 104 -34.08 -15.49 11.70
CA PRO A 104 -32.96 -16.40 11.59
C PRO A 104 -33.07 -17.20 10.29
N ARG A 105 -32.40 -16.72 9.23
CA ARG A 105 -32.18 -17.54 8.04
C ARG A 105 -31.03 -18.51 8.32
N ASN A 106 -31.39 -19.70 8.80
CA ASN A 106 -30.59 -20.89 8.57
C ASN A 106 -30.52 -21.15 7.07
N THR A 107 -29.32 -21.15 6.52
CA THR A 107 -29.03 -21.84 5.27
C THR A 107 -27.70 -22.52 5.45
N GLU A 108 -27.76 -23.81 5.80
CA GLU A 108 -26.66 -24.74 5.59
C GLU A 108 -26.28 -24.66 4.10
N SER A 109 -25.06 -24.20 3.84
CA SER A 109 -24.43 -24.42 2.54
C SER A 109 -23.32 -25.44 2.73
N LYS A 110 -23.49 -26.56 2.04
CA LYS A 110 -22.54 -27.65 1.84
C LYS A 110 -21.19 -27.09 1.36
N PRO A 111 -20.04 -27.63 1.82
CA PRO A 111 -18.73 -26.99 1.61
C PRO A 111 -18.28 -27.19 0.17
N ASP A 112 -18.32 -26.11 -0.61
CA ASP A 112 -17.78 -26.08 -1.97
C ASP A 112 -16.30 -25.67 -1.94
N SER A 113 -15.51 -26.38 -2.74
CA SER A 113 -14.07 -26.63 -2.63
C SER A 113 -13.12 -25.42 -2.51
N LEU A 114 -12.11 -25.57 -1.64
CA LEU A 114 -10.83 -24.84 -1.53
C LEU A 114 -10.80 -23.33 -1.89
N ASN A 115 -11.19 -22.51 -0.92
CA ASN A 115 -10.99 -21.06 -0.91
C ASN A 115 -9.68 -20.66 -0.21
N PHE A 116 -8.53 -21.09 -0.73
CA PHE A 116 -7.21 -20.73 -0.16
C PHE A 116 -6.26 -20.20 -1.22
N ILE A 117 -5.53 -19.13 -0.89
CA ILE A 117 -4.50 -18.55 -1.75
C ILE A 117 -3.18 -18.55 -0.99
N LEU A 118 -2.18 -19.25 -1.55
CA LEU A 118 -0.81 -19.23 -1.08
C LEU A 118 -0.05 -18.09 -1.73
N GLY A 119 0.68 -17.27 -0.98
CA GLY A 119 1.54 -16.27 -1.61
C GLY A 119 2.47 -15.50 -0.66
N GLU A 120 3.32 -14.68 -1.25
CA GLU A 120 4.34 -13.89 -0.54
C GLU A 120 3.80 -12.47 -0.28
N MET A 121 3.67 -12.10 1.00
CA MET A 121 3.42 -10.72 1.40
C MET A 121 4.75 -9.98 1.45
N SER A 122 4.96 -9.07 0.50
CA SER A 122 6.13 -8.19 0.47
C SER A 122 5.67 -6.75 0.34
N GLY A 123 6.29 -5.85 1.10
CA GLY A 123 6.09 -4.43 0.91
C GLY A 123 6.71 -3.96 -0.41
N TYR A 124 6.06 -3.03 -1.10
CA TYR A 124 6.56 -2.43 -2.33
C TYR A 124 7.11 -1.03 -2.01
N MET A 125 8.29 -0.71 -2.54
CA MET A 125 8.86 0.64 -2.46
C MET A 125 8.11 1.59 -3.41
N PRO A 126 8.12 2.91 -3.14
CA PRO A 126 7.59 3.88 -4.09
C PRO A 126 8.27 3.79 -5.46
N VAL A 127 7.48 3.89 -6.53
CA VAL A 127 7.96 3.85 -7.93
C VAL A 127 7.48 5.10 -8.65
N TYR A 128 8.34 5.78 -9.40
CA TYR A 128 7.94 6.97 -10.14
C TYR A 128 6.75 6.67 -11.08
N SER A 129 5.71 7.49 -11.03
CA SER A 129 4.41 7.13 -11.61
C SER A 129 4.38 7.17 -13.14
N LYS A 130 5.31 7.88 -13.77
CA LYS A 130 5.41 8.00 -15.23
C LYS A 130 6.56 7.15 -15.77
N GLY A 131 6.46 5.83 -15.62
CA GLY A 131 7.42 4.89 -16.23
C GLY A 131 8.58 4.45 -15.34
N GLY A 132 8.44 4.52 -14.01
CA GLY A 132 9.43 4.02 -13.08
C GLY A 132 10.79 4.72 -13.20
N ASN A 133 11.88 3.98 -13.02
CA ASN A 133 13.22 4.56 -12.98
C ASN A 133 13.62 5.21 -14.31
N GLU A 134 13.29 4.59 -15.45
CA GLU A 134 13.60 5.14 -16.77
C GLU A 134 12.89 6.48 -17.00
N GLY A 135 11.58 6.52 -16.75
CA GLY A 135 10.81 7.75 -16.86
C GLY A 135 11.22 8.83 -15.85
N LEU A 136 11.72 8.43 -14.68
CA LEU A 136 12.31 9.38 -13.72
C LEU A 136 13.57 10.03 -14.29
N TYR A 137 14.50 9.25 -14.84
CA TYR A 137 15.71 9.80 -15.45
C TYR A 137 15.41 10.69 -16.65
N GLU A 138 14.45 10.28 -17.49
CA GLU A 138 13.99 11.10 -18.61
C GLU A 138 13.39 12.41 -18.12
N PHE A 139 12.50 12.37 -17.13
CA PHE A 139 11.90 13.56 -16.53
C PHE A 139 12.98 14.50 -15.99
N LEU A 140 13.94 13.98 -15.21
CA LEU A 140 15.02 14.79 -14.66
C LEU A 140 15.85 15.45 -15.76
N SER A 141 16.25 14.69 -16.79
CA SER A 141 17.04 15.23 -17.90
C SER A 141 16.35 16.38 -18.65
N LYS A 142 15.01 16.36 -18.72
CA LYS A 142 14.20 17.36 -19.43
C LYS A 142 13.82 18.56 -18.57
N ASN A 143 13.79 18.41 -17.24
CA ASN A 143 13.24 19.42 -16.33
C ASN A 143 14.28 20.05 -15.42
N ILE A 144 15.52 19.55 -15.42
CA ILE A 144 16.61 20.14 -14.65
C ILE A 144 17.14 21.39 -15.36
N ASN A 145 17.23 22.48 -14.63
CA ASN A 145 17.85 23.72 -15.07
C ASN A 145 19.29 23.76 -14.56
N TYR A 146 20.26 23.61 -15.46
CA TYR A 146 21.66 23.67 -15.06
C TYR A 146 22.05 25.08 -14.57
N PRO A 147 22.73 25.20 -13.42
CA PRO A 147 23.26 26.48 -12.97
C PRO A 147 24.22 27.09 -14.01
N LYS A 148 24.29 28.43 -14.07
CA LYS A 148 25.24 29.13 -14.96
C LYS A 148 26.71 28.85 -14.61
N GLU A 149 26.97 28.53 -13.34
CA GLU A 149 28.28 28.12 -12.87
C GLU A 149 28.63 26.71 -13.34
N LYS A 150 29.89 26.49 -13.71
CA LYS A 150 30.37 25.17 -14.10
C LYS A 150 30.49 24.27 -12.87
N VAL A 151 29.41 23.55 -12.57
CA VAL A 151 29.35 22.59 -11.46
C VAL A 151 29.35 21.16 -11.99
N SER A 152 30.18 20.32 -11.38
CA SER A 152 30.26 18.88 -11.66
C SER A 152 30.19 18.11 -10.37
N GLY A 153 29.24 17.20 -10.25
CA GLY A 153 29.09 16.40 -9.04
C GLY A 153 27.67 15.94 -8.80
N LYS A 154 27.43 15.33 -7.64
CA LYS A 154 26.12 14.82 -7.23
C LYS A 154 25.57 15.63 -6.08
N VAL A 155 24.33 16.06 -6.21
CA VAL A 155 23.51 16.48 -5.08
C VAL A 155 22.73 15.26 -4.60
N ILE A 156 22.79 14.96 -3.31
CA ILE A 156 21.99 13.88 -2.70
C ILE A 156 20.85 14.52 -1.95
N VAL A 157 19.62 14.24 -2.38
CA VAL A 157 18.39 14.68 -1.72
C VAL A 157 17.75 13.53 -0.96
N SER A 158 17.20 13.84 0.20
CA SER A 158 16.37 12.97 1.02
C SER A 158 14.95 13.54 1.02
N PHE A 159 13.94 12.70 0.86
CA PHE A 159 12.54 13.13 0.88
C PHE A 159 11.63 11.96 1.28
N THR A 160 10.39 12.26 1.66
CA THR A 160 9.38 11.24 1.96
C THR A 160 8.34 11.21 0.85
N VAL A 161 7.98 10.02 0.38
CA VAL A 161 6.80 9.82 -0.46
C VAL A 161 5.62 9.51 0.44
N ASP A 162 4.57 10.33 0.38
CA ASP A 162 3.36 10.13 1.18
C ASP A 162 2.46 9.00 0.63
N THR A 163 1.39 8.67 1.35
CA THR A 163 0.42 7.63 0.94
C THR A 163 -0.38 7.97 -0.32
N PHE A 164 -0.29 9.21 -0.82
CA PHE A 164 -0.87 9.66 -2.08
C PHE A 164 0.15 9.73 -3.21
N GLY A 165 1.42 9.48 -2.92
CA GLY A 165 2.53 9.48 -3.87
C GLY A 165 3.12 10.85 -4.13
N ASN A 166 2.81 11.86 -3.29
CA ASN A 166 3.47 13.16 -3.33
C ASN A 166 4.80 13.13 -2.60
N VAL A 167 5.70 14.01 -2.99
CA VAL A 167 6.94 14.26 -2.27
C VAL A 167 6.72 15.30 -1.17
N ILE A 168 7.09 14.96 0.06
CA ILE A 168 7.08 15.83 1.24
C ILE A 168 8.43 15.78 1.97
N HIS A 169 8.70 16.75 2.85
CA HIS A 169 9.93 16.80 3.67
C HIS A 169 11.24 16.66 2.87
N ALA A 170 11.32 17.29 1.69
CA ALA A 170 12.53 17.25 0.88
C ALA A 170 13.65 18.10 1.48
N GLU A 171 14.81 17.49 1.71
CA GLU A 171 16.00 18.07 2.34
C GLU A 171 17.27 17.67 1.59
N ILE A 172 18.28 18.55 1.57
CA ILE A 172 19.58 18.23 0.98
C ILE A 172 20.42 17.44 1.99
N ALA A 173 20.64 16.16 1.71
CA ALA A 173 21.51 15.29 2.52
C ALA A 173 22.99 15.53 2.23
N LYS A 174 23.34 15.83 0.97
CA LYS A 174 24.68 16.26 0.56
C LYS A 174 24.58 17.24 -0.60
N GLY A 175 25.05 18.46 -0.38
CA GLY A 175 25.02 19.52 -1.38
C GLY A 175 26.21 19.51 -2.34
N LEU A 176 26.06 20.25 -3.44
CA LEU A 176 27.15 20.54 -4.39
C LEU A 176 27.46 22.04 -4.42
N SER A 177 26.46 22.87 -4.73
CA SER A 177 26.52 24.33 -4.69
C SER A 177 25.13 24.89 -4.34
N PRO A 178 25.01 26.14 -3.87
CA PRO A 178 23.71 26.72 -3.54
C PRO A 178 22.71 26.62 -4.70
N ALA A 179 23.12 26.99 -5.92
CA ALA A 179 22.25 26.93 -7.10
C ALA A 179 21.84 25.50 -7.47
N ALA A 180 22.78 24.54 -7.45
CA ALA A 180 22.47 23.14 -7.74
C ALA A 180 21.54 22.51 -6.68
N ASN A 181 21.70 22.91 -5.41
CA ASN A 181 20.87 22.46 -4.30
C ASN A 181 19.43 22.99 -4.40
N GLU A 182 19.27 24.28 -4.68
CA GLU A 182 17.95 24.92 -4.89
C GLU A 182 17.20 24.27 -6.05
N GLU A 183 17.90 24.06 -7.17
CA GLU A 183 17.32 23.41 -8.34
C GLU A 183 16.92 21.96 -8.05
N THR A 184 17.75 21.22 -7.31
CA THR A 184 17.43 19.85 -6.86
C THR A 184 16.13 19.83 -6.06
N LEU A 185 15.97 20.74 -5.10
CA LEU A 185 14.74 20.82 -4.29
C LEU A 185 13.53 21.18 -5.15
N ARG A 186 13.67 22.07 -6.13
CA ARG A 186 12.59 22.45 -7.05
C ARG A 186 12.14 21.26 -7.89
N VAL A 187 13.06 20.57 -8.58
CA VAL A 187 12.69 19.49 -9.51
C VAL A 187 12.14 18.26 -8.78
N VAL A 188 12.64 17.96 -7.59
CA VAL A 188 12.18 16.81 -6.78
C VAL A 188 10.75 16.99 -6.30
N LYS A 189 10.32 18.23 -5.98
CA LYS A 189 8.93 18.53 -5.61
C LYS A 189 7.92 18.33 -6.75
N LEU A 190 8.38 18.29 -8.00
CA LEU A 190 7.53 18.03 -9.16
C LEU A 190 7.29 16.52 -9.41
N LEU A 191 8.02 15.66 -8.71
CA LEU A 191 7.93 14.23 -8.88
C LEU A 191 6.64 13.68 -8.27
N LYS A 192 6.08 12.67 -8.92
CA LYS A 192 4.91 11.94 -8.45
C LYS A 192 5.23 10.44 -8.49
N PHE A 193 4.85 9.73 -7.44
CA PHE A 193 5.14 8.31 -7.27
C PHE A 193 3.85 7.51 -7.13
N THR A 194 3.95 6.23 -7.44
CA THR A 194 3.09 5.20 -6.87
C THR A 194 3.55 5.02 -5.42
N PRO A 195 2.67 5.15 -4.42
CA PRO A 195 3.02 5.03 -3.00
C PRO A 195 3.64 3.68 -2.68
N GLY A 196 4.51 3.66 -1.67
CA GLY A 196 4.94 2.42 -1.07
C GLY A 196 3.77 1.72 -0.35
N THR A 197 3.86 0.41 -0.21
CA THR A 197 2.86 -0.36 0.52
C THR A 197 3.52 -1.35 1.46
N GLU A 198 2.92 -1.56 2.62
CA GLU A 198 3.28 -2.59 3.58
C GLU A 198 2.01 -3.33 3.98
N PHE A 199 2.01 -4.65 3.88
CA PHE A 199 0.82 -5.49 4.14
C PHE A 199 -0.46 -5.00 3.41
N GLY A 200 -0.30 -4.59 2.15
CA GLY A 200 -1.40 -4.07 1.31
C GLY A 200 -1.94 -2.69 1.71
N LYS A 201 -1.40 -2.06 2.77
CA LYS A 201 -1.72 -0.69 3.18
C LYS A 201 -0.66 0.25 2.61
N LYS A 202 -1.09 1.41 2.11
CA LYS A 202 -0.15 2.45 1.66
C LYS A 202 0.53 3.06 2.87
N VAL A 203 1.84 3.23 2.79
CA VAL A 203 2.67 3.78 3.88
C VAL A 203 3.56 4.90 3.33
N GLU A 204 3.95 5.81 4.21
CA GLU A 204 4.95 6.82 3.88
C GLU A 204 6.35 6.19 3.86
N VAL A 205 7.17 6.54 2.88
CA VAL A 205 8.49 5.93 2.72
C VAL A 205 9.53 7.02 2.46
N LYS A 206 10.60 7.02 3.27
CA LYS A 206 11.76 7.89 3.07
C LYS A 206 12.62 7.36 1.93
N MET A 207 12.92 8.24 0.97
CA MET A 207 13.67 7.98 -0.26
C MET A 207 14.92 8.85 -0.31
N ILE A 208 15.96 8.32 -0.97
CA ILE A 208 17.20 9.06 -1.26
C ILE A 208 17.43 9.01 -2.76
N LEU A 209 17.64 10.17 -3.38
CA LEU A 209 17.87 10.30 -4.81
C LEU A 209 19.15 11.11 -5.07
N PRO A 210 20.19 10.50 -5.68
CA PRO A 210 21.34 11.25 -6.19
C PRO A 210 21.01 11.87 -7.55
N ILE A 211 21.16 13.19 -7.69
CA ILE A 211 21.06 13.92 -8.96
C ILE A 211 22.45 14.36 -9.40
N GLN A 212 22.84 13.95 -10.61
CA GLN A 212 24.14 14.28 -11.19
C GLN A 212 24.05 15.58 -12.01
N PHE A 213 24.85 16.57 -11.63
CA PHE A 213 25.15 17.73 -12.44
C PHE A 213 26.45 17.48 -13.20
N LYS A 214 26.44 17.77 -14.49
CA LYS A 214 27.63 17.80 -15.35
C LYS A 214 27.70 19.20 -15.94
N PRO A 215 28.91 19.78 -16.09
CA PRO A 215 29.07 21.01 -16.83
C PRO A 215 28.64 20.77 -18.28
N GLU A 216 27.81 21.67 -18.81
CA GLU A 216 27.50 21.74 -20.25
C GLU A 216 28.74 22.07 -21.08
#